data_AF-A0A523G9P7-F1
#
_entry.id   AF-A0A523G9P7-F1
#
_cell.length_a   1.000
_cell.length_b   1.000
_cell.length_c   1.000
_cell.angle_alpha   90.00
_cell.angle_beta   90.00
_cell.angle_gamma   90.00
#
_symmetry.space_group_name_H-M   'P 1'
#
loop_
_entity.id
_entity.type
_entity.pdbx_description
1 polymer ?
#
loop_
_entity_poly.entity_id
_entity_poly.type
_entity_poly.pdbx_seq_one_letter_code
_entity_poly.pdbx_strand_id
1 'polypeptide(L)'
;MSFCCALGQETIPKDPIYKNMLEIRHDNDFLLFTDRYYSTGNFIGWRRLLDQKNNSSDKSQYSLFIQQEIYTPADLLETEIKKLDRPYAGFLGLTNGLTFTNSRRLLDIQFTIGITGPYSGAEGLQTAFHKNAFDSRLATWLGQIKTAAYGNLYATYTREWKWQPNPFSVHFALSPKTALGNKDIYFQQEAAFYFGRRNSIQTTSAYQQLGSTKNECFFVIRLAYRYVFHDALLEGNLIGDSSLFLIDPYRNMFLYNFEFYTRMKRHNIKFTYNFRTPKTRRTFPHLYFTISVARTF
;
A
#
# COMPACT_ATOMS: atom_id res chain seq x y z
N MET A 1 -12.32 67.78 4.08
CA MET A 1 -12.99 66.50 3.72
C MET A 1 -11.97 65.65 2.97
N SER A 2 -11.33 64.69 3.64
CA SER A 2 -10.41 63.76 3.00
C SER A 2 -11.08 62.39 2.97
N PHE A 3 -11.38 61.90 1.76
CA PHE A 3 -12.09 60.65 1.54
C PHE A 3 -11.18 59.46 1.87
N CYS A 4 -11.61 58.66 2.84
CA CYS A 4 -10.98 57.39 3.20
C CYS A 4 -11.38 56.33 2.17
N CYS A 5 -10.42 55.83 1.39
CA CYS A 5 -10.65 54.74 0.43
C CYS A 5 -10.57 53.41 1.20
N ALA A 6 -11.73 52.87 1.58
CA ALA A 6 -11.83 51.53 2.15
C ALA A 6 -11.65 50.49 1.03
N LEU A 7 -10.42 50.00 0.86
CA LEU A 7 -10.15 48.81 0.06
C LEU A 7 -10.76 47.60 0.78
N GLY A 8 -11.89 47.13 0.29
CA GLY A 8 -12.50 45.88 0.72
C GLY A 8 -11.53 44.72 0.52
N GLN A 9 -11.24 43.98 1.59
CA GLN A 9 -10.56 42.70 1.49
C GLN A 9 -11.48 41.73 0.74
N GLU A 10 -11.14 41.40 -0.50
CA GLU A 10 -11.75 40.28 -1.20
C GLU A 10 -11.49 39.01 -0.39
N THR A 11 -12.55 38.47 0.22
CA THR A 11 -12.49 37.18 0.90
C THR A 11 -12.32 36.10 -0.17
N ILE A 12 -11.09 35.66 -0.40
CA ILE A 12 -10.79 34.50 -1.26
C ILE A 12 -11.64 33.33 -0.74
N PRO A 13 -12.54 32.75 -1.56
CA PRO A 13 -13.35 31.61 -1.14
C PRO A 13 -12.43 30.48 -0.66
N LYS A 14 -12.56 30.08 0.61
CA LYS A 14 -11.85 28.89 1.10
C LYS A 14 -12.42 27.68 0.36
N ASP A 15 -11.56 26.91 -0.29
CA ASP A 15 -11.94 25.62 -0.87
C ASP A 15 -12.68 24.77 0.18
N PRO A 16 -13.78 24.10 -0.19
CA PRO A 16 -14.52 23.25 0.74
C PRO A 16 -13.61 22.15 1.29
N ILE A 17 -13.63 21.98 2.62
CA ILE A 17 -12.86 20.94 3.30
C ILE A 17 -13.65 19.63 3.25
N TYR A 18 -13.26 18.75 2.32
CA TYR A 18 -13.76 17.38 2.28
C TYR A 18 -13.10 16.52 3.36
N LYS A 19 -13.93 15.93 4.22
CA LYS A 19 -13.47 15.13 5.35
C LYS A 19 -13.44 13.63 5.06
N ASN A 20 -14.01 13.16 3.95
CA ASN A 20 -14.03 11.74 3.62
C ASN A 20 -13.32 11.48 2.29
N MET A 21 -12.79 10.27 2.14
CA MET A 21 -12.26 9.76 0.87
C MET A 21 -12.58 8.28 0.74
N LEU A 22 -13.04 7.90 -0.45
CA LEU A 22 -13.13 6.51 -0.88
C LEU A 22 -11.94 6.21 -1.81
N GLU A 23 -11.32 5.06 -1.65
CA GLU A 23 -10.18 4.58 -2.45
C GLU A 23 -10.48 3.17 -2.97
N ILE A 24 -10.19 2.95 -4.25
CA ILE A 24 -10.12 1.62 -4.86
C ILE A 24 -8.70 1.45 -5.37
N ARG A 25 -8.05 0.37 -4.97
CA ARG A 25 -6.70 0.02 -5.42
C ARG A 25 -6.68 -1.41 -5.95
N HIS A 26 -5.99 -1.59 -7.06
CA HIS A 26 -5.73 -2.88 -7.67
C HIS A 26 -4.23 -3.02 -7.95
N ASP A 27 -3.67 -4.13 -7.51
CA ASP A 27 -2.31 -4.56 -7.78
C ASP A 27 -2.38 -5.77 -8.72
N ASN A 28 -1.56 -5.79 -9.76
CA ASN A 28 -1.50 -6.90 -10.70
C ASN A 28 -0.15 -6.97 -11.42
N ASP A 29 0.35 -8.18 -11.65
CA ASP A 29 1.55 -8.45 -12.45
C ASP A 29 1.25 -8.83 -13.90
N PHE A 30 -0.02 -9.02 -14.28
CA PHE A 30 -0.47 -9.31 -15.64
C PHE A 30 -0.03 -8.26 -16.68
N LEU A 31 0.03 -6.98 -16.30
CA LEU A 31 0.49 -5.90 -17.20
C LEU A 31 1.96 -6.04 -17.61
N LEU A 32 2.67 -7.00 -17.02
CA LEU A 32 4.05 -7.36 -17.31
C LEU A 32 4.16 -8.77 -17.92
N PHE A 33 3.02 -9.34 -18.31
CA PHE A 33 2.89 -10.68 -18.88
C PHE A 33 3.41 -11.79 -17.94
N THR A 34 3.31 -11.57 -16.63
CA THR A 34 3.59 -12.58 -15.60
C THR A 34 2.35 -12.81 -14.74
N ASP A 35 2.26 -13.99 -14.13
CA ASP A 35 1.25 -14.32 -13.11
C ASP A 35 1.91 -15.20 -12.05
N ARG A 36 2.71 -14.57 -11.17
CA ARG A 36 3.52 -15.25 -10.16
C ARG A 36 3.73 -14.40 -8.91
N TYR A 37 4.06 -15.08 -7.83
CA TYR A 37 4.46 -14.48 -6.56
C TYR A 37 3.38 -13.65 -5.90
N TYR A 38 3.40 -12.33 -6.02
CA TYR A 38 2.29 -11.47 -5.61
C TYR A 38 1.54 -11.12 -6.89
N SER A 39 0.58 -11.96 -7.22
CA SER A 39 -0.12 -11.95 -8.50
C SER A 39 -1.21 -10.89 -8.51
N THR A 40 -2.06 -10.87 -7.49
CA THR A 40 -3.19 -9.93 -7.44
C THR A 40 -3.43 -9.39 -6.03
N GLY A 41 -3.78 -8.11 -5.94
CA GLY A 41 -4.28 -7.48 -4.73
C GLY A 41 -5.45 -6.55 -5.00
N ASN A 42 -6.55 -6.69 -4.26
CA ASN A 42 -7.75 -5.88 -4.39
C ASN A 42 -8.05 -5.19 -3.06
N PHE A 43 -8.26 -3.87 -3.10
CA PHE A 43 -8.45 -3.07 -1.90
C PHE A 43 -9.58 -2.05 -2.08
N ILE A 44 -10.46 -1.98 -1.08
CA ILE A 44 -11.46 -0.92 -0.97
C ILE A 44 -11.24 -0.23 0.37
N GLY A 45 -11.08 1.08 0.32
CA GLY A 45 -10.69 1.89 1.47
C GLY A 45 -11.59 3.07 1.70
N TRP A 46 -11.88 3.34 2.96
CA TRP A 46 -12.47 4.58 3.41
C TRP A 46 -11.52 5.29 4.37
N ARG A 47 -11.44 6.61 4.27
CA ARG A 47 -10.61 7.45 5.13
C ARG A 47 -11.37 8.69 5.54
N ARG A 48 -11.19 9.09 6.79
CA ARG A 48 -11.85 10.26 7.39
C ARG A 48 -10.85 11.16 8.11
N LEU A 49 -10.96 12.46 7.86
CA LEU A 49 -10.28 13.49 8.63
C LEU A 49 -11.00 13.67 9.96
N LEU A 50 -10.28 13.51 11.07
CA LEU A 50 -10.80 13.67 12.41
C LEU A 50 -10.72 15.15 12.83
N ASP A 51 -11.63 15.55 13.73
CA ASP A 51 -11.67 16.92 14.22
C ASP A 51 -10.47 17.24 15.11
N GLN A 52 -9.88 18.42 14.89
CA GLN A 52 -8.72 18.88 15.64
C GLN A 52 -9.19 19.35 17.03
N LYS A 53 -8.68 18.72 18.10
CA LYS A 53 -9.06 19.09 19.48
C LYS A 53 -8.46 20.40 19.97
N ASN A 54 -7.48 20.98 19.26
CA ASN A 54 -6.84 22.26 19.58
C ASN A 54 -6.49 22.95 18.25
N ASN A 55 -6.39 24.29 18.22
CA ASN A 55 -5.99 25.11 17.05
C ASN A 55 -4.56 24.81 16.50
N SER A 56 -4.01 23.63 16.76
CA SER A 56 -2.78 23.10 16.18
C SER A 56 -2.94 22.82 14.70
N SER A 57 -1.87 23.04 13.93
CA SER A 57 -1.76 22.62 12.52
C SER A 57 -1.66 21.10 12.33
N ASP A 58 -1.73 20.33 13.42
CA ASP A 58 -1.57 18.89 13.43
C ASP A 58 -2.88 18.22 13.02
N LYS A 59 -2.76 17.13 12.28
CA LYS A 59 -3.88 16.43 11.66
C LYS A 59 -3.89 14.98 12.08
N SER A 60 -5.10 14.45 12.23
CA SER A 60 -5.34 13.05 12.48
C SER A 60 -6.37 12.52 11.50
N GLN A 61 -6.12 11.34 10.94
CA GLN A 61 -7.01 10.67 10.01
C GLN A 61 -7.23 9.24 10.46
N TYR A 62 -8.48 8.78 10.36
CA TYR A 62 -8.83 7.38 10.52
C TYR A 62 -8.97 6.73 9.14
N SER A 63 -8.59 5.47 9.01
CA SER A 63 -8.86 4.68 7.82
C SER A 63 -9.37 3.28 8.12
N LEU A 64 -10.17 2.75 7.20
CA LEU A 64 -10.66 1.38 7.21
C LEU A 64 -10.54 0.82 5.79
N PHE A 65 -9.96 -0.38 5.66
CA PHE A 65 -9.76 -1.06 4.40
C PHE A 65 -10.18 -2.51 4.50
N ILE A 66 -10.84 -3.02 3.46
CA ILE A 66 -10.92 -4.45 3.19
C ILE A 66 -9.94 -4.77 2.06
N GLN A 67 -9.23 -5.89 2.18
CA GLN A 67 -8.26 -6.32 1.20
C GLN A 67 -8.31 -7.82 0.94
N GLN A 68 -8.11 -8.21 -0.32
CA GLN A 68 -7.80 -9.60 -0.69
C GLN A 68 -6.50 -9.63 -1.49
N GLU A 69 -5.60 -10.52 -1.12
CA GLU A 69 -4.31 -10.72 -1.77
C GLU A 69 -4.16 -12.17 -2.21
N ILE A 70 -3.60 -12.37 -3.40
CA ILE A 70 -3.41 -13.65 -4.05
C ILE A 70 -1.94 -13.84 -4.38
N TYR A 71 -1.41 -14.97 -3.94
CA TYR A 71 -0.03 -15.34 -4.13
C TYR A 71 0.08 -16.72 -4.78
N THR A 72 0.88 -16.79 -5.84
CA THR A 72 1.00 -17.96 -6.70
C THR A 72 2.46 -18.38 -6.89
N PRO A 73 2.75 -19.67 -7.12
CA PRO A 73 4.02 -20.11 -7.68
C PRO A 73 4.24 -19.53 -9.08
N ALA A 74 5.47 -19.63 -9.61
CA ALA A 74 5.75 -19.21 -10.98
C ALA A 74 5.10 -20.10 -12.05
N ASP A 75 4.97 -21.40 -11.79
CA ASP A 75 4.25 -22.32 -12.66
C ASP A 75 2.89 -22.68 -12.05
N LEU A 76 1.83 -22.15 -12.67
CA LEU A 76 0.45 -22.33 -12.22
C LEU A 76 -0.10 -23.73 -12.48
N LEU A 77 0.52 -24.48 -13.40
CA LEU A 77 0.06 -25.80 -13.84
C LEU A 77 0.85 -26.93 -13.17
N GLU A 78 1.80 -26.61 -12.29
CA GLU A 78 2.59 -27.61 -11.58
C GLU A 78 1.70 -28.46 -10.67
N THR A 79 1.92 -29.78 -10.73
CA THR A 79 1.13 -30.81 -10.05
C THR A 79 1.93 -31.55 -8.98
N GLU A 80 3.23 -31.30 -8.88
CA GLU A 80 4.09 -31.83 -7.83
C GLU A 80 4.50 -30.71 -6.85
N ILE A 81 3.97 -30.75 -5.61
CA ILE A 81 4.25 -29.77 -4.54
C ILE A 81 5.75 -29.45 -4.40
N LYS A 82 6.61 -30.47 -4.46
CA LYS A 82 8.06 -30.32 -4.27
C LYS A 82 8.74 -29.44 -5.32
N LYS A 83 8.13 -29.27 -6.51
CA LYS A 83 8.64 -28.45 -7.62
C LYS A 83 8.21 -27.00 -7.54
N LEU A 84 7.23 -26.68 -6.70
CA LEU A 84 6.80 -25.30 -6.47
C LEU A 84 7.93 -24.46 -5.88
N ASP A 85 8.03 -23.22 -6.33
CA ASP A 85 9.00 -22.24 -5.84
C ASP A 85 8.49 -21.44 -4.62
N ARG A 86 7.18 -21.46 -4.40
CA ARG A 86 6.51 -21.04 -3.17
C ARG A 86 5.13 -21.69 -3.01
N PRO A 87 4.56 -21.70 -1.80
CA PRO A 87 3.17 -22.10 -1.60
C PRO A 87 2.21 -21.12 -2.27
N TYR A 88 1.05 -21.62 -2.71
CA TYR A 88 -0.12 -20.77 -2.93
C TYR A 88 -0.56 -20.16 -1.61
N ALA A 89 -0.98 -18.91 -1.65
CA ALA A 89 -1.60 -18.29 -0.49
C ALA A 89 -2.66 -17.29 -0.93
N GLY A 90 -3.81 -17.34 -0.27
CA GLY A 90 -4.79 -16.27 -0.30
C GLY A 90 -4.81 -15.60 1.07
N PHE A 91 -5.04 -14.29 1.11
CA PHE A 91 -5.25 -13.56 2.35
C PHE A 91 -6.43 -12.60 2.18
N LEU A 92 -7.44 -12.70 3.04
CA LEU A 92 -8.54 -11.75 3.15
C LEU A 92 -8.42 -11.04 4.49
N GLY A 93 -8.40 -9.71 4.49
CA GLY A 93 -8.15 -8.94 5.69
C GLY A 93 -8.97 -7.66 5.79
N LEU A 94 -9.13 -7.20 7.03
CA LEU A 94 -9.67 -5.90 7.41
C LEU A 94 -8.56 -5.13 8.13
N THR A 95 -8.28 -3.92 7.67
CA THR A 95 -7.23 -3.06 8.22
C THR A 95 -7.84 -1.75 8.69
N ASN A 96 -7.71 -1.43 9.97
CA ASN A 96 -8.00 -0.11 10.50
C ASN A 96 -6.70 0.66 10.77
N GLY A 97 -6.73 1.98 10.71
CA GLY A 97 -5.53 2.79 10.90
C GLY A 97 -5.78 4.19 11.42
N LEU A 98 -4.75 4.74 12.07
CA LEU A 98 -4.67 6.11 12.50
C LEU A 98 -3.38 6.73 11.97
N THR A 99 -3.54 7.84 11.26
CA THR A 99 -2.42 8.64 10.75
C THR A 99 -2.40 9.98 11.49
N PHE A 100 -1.30 10.30 12.15
CA PHE A 100 -1.04 11.60 12.76
C PHE A 100 0.00 12.34 11.94
N THR A 101 -0.18 13.64 11.71
CA THR A 101 0.69 14.40 10.81
C THR A 101 0.83 15.84 11.27
N ASN A 102 2.07 16.32 11.33
CA ASN A 102 2.40 17.71 11.55
C ASN A 102 3.18 18.27 10.35
N SER A 103 3.76 19.46 10.47
CA SER A 103 4.43 20.15 9.37
C SER A 103 5.65 19.42 8.76
N ARG A 104 6.23 18.42 9.44
CA ARG A 104 7.45 17.73 8.97
C ARG A 104 7.44 16.21 9.20
N ARG A 105 6.48 15.69 9.96
CA ARG A 105 6.45 14.30 10.42
C ARG A 105 5.07 13.70 10.24
N LEU A 106 5.04 12.41 10.00
CA LEU A 106 3.85 11.59 9.94
C LEU A 106 4.08 10.30 10.71
N LEU A 107 3.11 9.88 11.52
CA LEU A 107 3.08 8.58 12.16
C LEU A 107 1.82 7.87 11.71
N ASP A 108 1.97 6.72 11.10
CA ASP A 108 0.87 5.87 10.65
C ASP A 108 0.91 4.55 11.42
N ILE A 109 -0.19 4.23 12.10
CA ILE A 109 -0.36 2.99 12.87
C ILE A 109 -1.55 2.26 12.27
N GLN A 110 -1.35 1.03 11.81
CA GLN A 110 -2.37 0.19 11.22
C GLN A 110 -2.45 -1.14 11.96
N PHE A 111 -3.67 -1.61 12.18
CA PHE A 111 -3.92 -2.95 12.69
C PHE A 111 -4.74 -3.72 11.66
N THR A 112 -4.24 -4.89 11.30
CA THR A 112 -4.87 -5.78 10.32
C THR A 112 -5.25 -7.07 11.02
N ILE A 113 -6.49 -7.51 10.81
CA ILE A 113 -6.92 -8.88 11.08
C ILE A 113 -7.32 -9.54 9.78
N GLY A 114 -7.11 -10.85 9.68
CA GLY A 114 -7.46 -11.55 8.45
C GLY A 114 -7.28 -13.05 8.54
N ILE A 115 -7.48 -13.69 7.39
CA ILE A 115 -7.58 -15.13 7.25
C ILE A 115 -6.91 -15.59 5.96
N THR A 116 -6.16 -16.69 6.04
CA THR A 116 -5.56 -17.36 4.87
C THR A 116 -6.33 -18.60 4.45
N GLY A 117 -5.80 -19.32 3.45
CA GLY A 117 -6.33 -20.60 2.99
C GLY A 117 -7.61 -20.46 2.19
N PRO A 118 -8.35 -21.58 1.98
CA PRO A 118 -9.57 -21.59 1.18
C PRO A 118 -10.60 -20.54 1.62
N TYR A 119 -10.67 -20.23 2.92
CA TYR A 119 -11.62 -19.26 3.47
C TYR A 119 -11.32 -17.81 3.12
N SER A 120 -10.11 -17.51 2.60
CA SER A 120 -9.81 -16.20 2.02
C SER A 120 -10.58 -15.94 0.70
N GLY A 121 -11.11 -16.99 0.07
CA GLY A 121 -11.82 -16.91 -1.22
C GLY A 121 -10.92 -16.60 -2.43
N ALA A 122 -9.60 -16.59 -2.25
CA ALA A 122 -8.65 -16.22 -3.30
C ALA A 122 -8.69 -17.18 -4.51
N GLU A 123 -8.78 -18.49 -4.25
CA GLU A 123 -8.91 -19.50 -5.32
C GLU A 123 -10.15 -19.29 -6.17
N GLY A 124 -11.29 -19.08 -5.53
CA GLY A 124 -12.55 -18.81 -6.23
C GLY A 124 -12.48 -17.55 -7.09
N LEU A 125 -11.91 -16.46 -6.54
CA LEU A 125 -11.78 -15.19 -7.26
C LEU A 125 -10.80 -15.30 -8.44
N GLN A 126 -9.62 -15.90 -8.23
CA GLN A 126 -8.66 -16.12 -9.32
C GLN A 126 -9.28 -17.01 -10.39
N THR A 127 -9.85 -18.15 -10.01
CA THR A 127 -10.47 -19.08 -10.96
C THR A 127 -11.59 -18.42 -11.77
N ALA A 128 -12.43 -17.59 -11.12
CA ALA A 128 -13.49 -16.85 -11.80
C ALA A 128 -12.93 -15.82 -12.80
N PHE A 129 -11.87 -15.10 -12.44
CA PHE A 129 -11.20 -14.18 -13.36
C PHE A 129 -10.62 -14.93 -14.58
N HIS A 130 -9.85 -16.00 -14.33
CA HIS A 130 -9.17 -16.77 -15.36
C HIS A 130 -10.15 -17.49 -16.31
N LYS A 131 -11.29 -17.97 -15.81
CA LYS A 131 -12.34 -18.56 -16.67
C LYS A 131 -12.92 -17.57 -17.68
N ASN A 132 -12.94 -16.29 -17.36
CA ASN A 132 -13.51 -15.24 -18.20
C ASN A 132 -12.44 -14.45 -18.99
N ALA A 133 -11.16 -14.64 -18.66
CA ALA A 133 -10.05 -14.00 -19.35
C ALA A 133 -9.60 -14.83 -20.56
N PHE A 134 -9.24 -14.15 -21.65
CA PHE A 134 -8.76 -14.80 -22.87
C PHE A 134 -7.37 -15.43 -22.65
N ASP A 135 -7.21 -16.69 -23.09
CA ASP A 135 -5.95 -17.45 -23.05
C ASP A 135 -5.26 -17.50 -21.67
N SER A 136 -6.06 -17.69 -20.62
CA SER A 136 -5.55 -17.73 -19.25
C SER A 136 -5.48 -19.15 -18.71
N ARG A 137 -4.45 -19.41 -17.89
CA ARG A 137 -4.22 -20.72 -17.25
C ARG A 137 -5.01 -20.85 -15.96
N LEU A 138 -5.61 -22.01 -15.72
CA LEU A 138 -6.27 -22.31 -14.44
C LEU A 138 -5.24 -22.88 -13.47
N ALA A 139 -4.98 -22.15 -12.39
CA ALA A 139 -4.06 -22.56 -11.35
C ALA A 139 -4.53 -23.82 -10.61
N THR A 140 -3.59 -24.69 -10.22
CA THR A 140 -3.92 -25.93 -9.50
C THR A 140 -4.28 -25.71 -8.03
N TRP A 141 -3.85 -24.59 -7.44
CA TRP A 141 -3.95 -24.29 -6.00
C TRP A 141 -3.36 -25.38 -5.08
N LEU A 142 -2.49 -26.23 -5.64
CA LEU A 142 -1.87 -27.33 -4.93
C LEU A 142 -0.87 -26.83 -3.88
N GLY A 143 -0.97 -27.35 -2.66
CA GLY A 143 -0.05 -26.93 -1.58
C GLY A 143 -0.32 -25.52 -1.07
N GLN A 144 -1.56 -25.02 -1.19
CA GLN A 144 -1.98 -23.79 -0.56
C GLN A 144 -1.75 -23.83 0.96
N ILE A 145 -1.29 -22.71 1.52
CA ILE A 145 -1.22 -22.52 2.97
C ILE A 145 -2.61 -22.69 3.57
N LYS A 146 -2.68 -23.44 4.68
CA LYS A 146 -3.93 -23.75 5.35
C LYS A 146 -4.63 -22.50 5.89
N THR A 147 -5.91 -22.67 6.18
CA THR A 147 -6.71 -21.66 6.86
C THR A 147 -6.15 -21.41 8.26
N ALA A 148 -5.76 -20.17 8.52
CA ALA A 148 -5.41 -19.68 9.84
C ALA A 148 -5.84 -18.21 9.98
N ALA A 149 -6.05 -17.79 11.23
CA ALA A 149 -6.37 -16.41 11.58
C ALA A 149 -5.09 -15.64 11.91
N TYR A 150 -5.06 -14.38 11.47
CA TYR A 150 -3.91 -13.51 11.60
C TYR A 150 -4.28 -12.16 12.16
N GLY A 151 -3.35 -11.59 12.93
CA GLY A 151 -3.40 -10.24 13.48
C GLY A 151 -2.02 -9.61 13.41
N ASN A 152 -1.94 -8.40 12.87
CA ASN A 152 -0.70 -7.67 12.68
C ASN A 152 -0.83 -6.19 12.96
N LEU A 153 0.12 -5.65 13.71
CA LEU A 153 0.33 -4.23 13.91
C LEU A 153 1.44 -3.76 12.96
N TYR A 154 1.18 -2.69 12.22
CA TYR A 154 2.15 -2.00 11.39
C TYR A 154 2.31 -0.58 11.91
N ALA A 155 3.55 -0.12 12.03
CA ALA A 155 3.85 1.28 12.36
C ALA A 155 4.85 1.84 11.37
N THR A 156 4.55 3.01 10.82
CA THR A 156 5.42 3.76 9.91
C THR A 156 5.63 5.16 10.46
N TYR A 157 6.88 5.56 10.67
CA TYR A 157 7.21 6.93 11.03
C TYR A 157 7.95 7.59 9.89
N THR A 158 7.39 8.66 9.33
CA THR A 158 7.98 9.41 8.24
C THR A 158 8.47 10.78 8.73
N ARG A 159 9.70 11.13 8.39
CA ARG A 159 10.22 12.50 8.49
C ARG A 159 10.58 12.99 7.10
N GLU A 160 10.13 14.20 6.79
CA GLU A 160 10.34 14.82 5.48
C GLU A 160 11.15 16.12 5.58
N TRP A 161 11.98 16.33 4.57
CA TRP A 161 12.74 17.55 4.33
C TRP A 161 12.38 18.09 2.95
N LYS A 162 12.04 19.38 2.90
CA LYS A 162 11.79 20.10 1.65
C LYS A 162 13.07 20.81 1.24
N TRP A 163 13.58 20.49 0.05
CA TRP A 163 14.79 21.09 -0.50
C TRP A 163 14.47 22.21 -1.50
N GLN A 164 13.42 22.02 -2.31
CA GLN A 164 12.99 23.01 -3.31
C GLN A 164 11.47 23.22 -3.24
N PRO A 165 10.96 24.47 -3.30
CA PRO A 165 9.52 24.75 -3.38
C PRO A 165 8.92 24.56 -4.78
N ASN A 166 7.58 24.62 -4.84
CA ASN A 166 6.83 24.69 -6.09
C ASN A 166 7.28 25.90 -6.95
N PRO A 167 7.14 25.86 -8.28
CA PRO A 167 6.30 24.95 -9.08
C PRO A 167 6.85 23.54 -9.30
N PHE A 168 8.16 23.34 -9.15
CA PHE A 168 8.80 22.01 -9.19
C PHE A 168 9.49 21.74 -7.85
N SER A 169 8.75 21.15 -6.92
CA SER A 169 9.26 20.87 -5.58
C SER A 169 10.13 19.62 -5.55
N VAL A 170 11.12 19.64 -4.66
CA VAL A 170 11.98 18.48 -4.36
C VAL A 170 11.90 18.22 -2.86
N HIS A 171 11.50 17.00 -2.50
CA HIS A 171 11.44 16.56 -1.12
C HIS A 171 12.19 15.24 -0.95
N PHE A 172 12.77 15.07 0.23
CA PHE A 172 13.36 13.83 0.69
C PHE A 172 12.62 13.36 1.93
N ALA A 173 12.34 12.07 2.05
CA ALA A 173 11.76 11.49 3.25
C ALA A 173 12.46 10.20 3.66
N LEU A 174 12.54 9.99 4.97
CA LEU A 174 12.91 8.72 5.59
C LEU A 174 11.70 8.17 6.33
N SER A 175 11.39 6.90 6.09
CA SER A 175 10.20 6.22 6.59
C SER A 175 10.53 4.83 7.16
N PRO A 176 11.16 4.72 8.35
CA PRO A 176 11.20 3.46 9.10
C PRO A 176 9.78 2.86 9.25
N LYS A 177 9.68 1.55 8.98
CA LYS A 177 8.46 0.75 9.11
C LYS A 177 8.74 -0.54 9.86
N THR A 178 7.84 -0.91 10.76
CA THR A 178 7.86 -2.20 11.44
C THR A 178 6.53 -2.92 11.29
N ALA A 179 6.58 -4.25 11.26
CA ALA A 179 5.44 -5.14 11.35
C ALA A 179 5.65 -6.10 12.50
N LEU A 180 4.63 -6.26 13.34
CA LEU A 180 4.63 -7.17 14.49
C LEU A 180 3.28 -7.91 14.54
N GLY A 181 3.32 -9.22 14.59
CA GLY A 181 2.14 -10.06 14.64
C GLY A 181 2.47 -11.49 14.22
N ASN A 182 1.44 -12.27 13.93
CA ASN A 182 1.61 -13.66 13.51
C ASN A 182 1.55 -13.87 11.99
N LYS A 183 1.25 -12.83 11.19
CA LYS A 183 1.36 -12.86 9.72
C LYS A 183 2.73 -12.42 9.25
N ASP A 184 3.18 -11.27 9.73
CA ASP A 184 4.47 -10.67 9.32
C ASP A 184 5.24 -10.19 10.55
N ILE A 185 6.55 -10.44 10.58
CA ILE A 185 7.47 -9.76 11.50
C ILE A 185 8.65 -9.24 10.68
N TYR A 186 8.79 -7.93 10.58
CA TYR A 186 9.91 -7.32 9.86
C TYR A 186 10.21 -5.91 10.33
N PHE A 187 11.43 -5.48 10.04
CA PHE A 187 11.85 -4.09 10.10
C PHE A 187 12.25 -3.63 8.70
N GLN A 188 11.85 -2.42 8.32
CA GLN A 188 12.14 -1.84 7.00
C GLN A 188 12.56 -0.39 7.14
N GLN A 189 13.67 -0.03 6.51
CA GLN A 189 14.10 1.35 6.31
C GLN A 189 13.80 1.77 4.88
N GLU A 190 13.05 2.85 4.71
CA GLU A 190 12.71 3.38 3.39
C GLU A 190 13.19 4.82 3.24
N ALA A 191 13.78 5.12 2.08
CA ALA A 191 14.10 6.46 1.62
C ALA A 191 13.26 6.78 0.37
N ALA A 192 12.69 7.99 0.33
CA ALA A 192 11.86 8.44 -0.78
C ALA A 192 12.29 9.82 -1.27
N PHE A 193 12.35 9.99 -2.58
CA PHE A 193 12.62 11.27 -3.26
C PHE A 193 11.42 11.65 -4.11
N TYR A 194 10.90 12.85 -3.89
CA TYR A 194 9.72 13.39 -4.57
C TYR A 194 10.11 14.52 -5.50
N PHE A 195 9.57 14.53 -6.72
CA PHE A 195 9.87 15.53 -7.74
C PHE A 195 8.59 15.98 -8.47
N GLY A 196 8.30 17.28 -8.43
CA GLY A 196 7.16 17.87 -9.15
C GLY A 196 6.32 18.80 -8.29
N ARG A 197 5.13 19.16 -8.78
CA ARG A 197 4.20 20.04 -8.06
C ARG A 197 3.49 19.27 -6.96
N ARG A 198 3.81 19.55 -5.70
CA ARG A 198 3.31 18.80 -4.54
C ARG A 198 2.90 19.73 -3.40
N ASN A 199 1.88 19.35 -2.65
CA ASN A 199 1.44 20.03 -1.43
C ASN A 199 2.34 19.63 -0.24
N SER A 200 2.11 20.23 0.93
CA SER A 200 2.87 19.86 2.14
C SER A 200 2.53 18.44 2.62
N ILE A 201 3.38 17.85 3.46
CA ILE A 201 3.17 16.55 4.11
C ILE A 201 1.77 16.41 4.76
N GLN A 202 1.17 17.49 5.24
CA GLN A 202 -0.15 17.49 5.89
C GLN A 202 -1.32 17.39 4.91
N THR A 203 -1.11 17.58 3.61
CA THR A 203 -2.19 17.70 2.63
C THR A 203 -1.92 16.97 1.33
N THR A 204 -0.71 16.48 1.10
CA THR A 204 -0.31 15.79 -0.11
C THR A 204 -0.95 14.41 -0.29
N SER A 205 -1.26 14.07 -1.54
CA SER A 205 -1.72 12.75 -1.96
C SER A 205 -0.66 11.65 -1.79
N ALA A 206 0.63 12.01 -1.68
CA ALA A 206 1.72 11.05 -1.44
C ALA A 206 1.49 10.19 -0.19
N TYR A 207 0.90 10.79 0.84
CA TYR A 207 0.54 10.15 2.11
C TYR A 207 -0.99 10.09 2.32
N GLN A 208 -1.77 10.18 1.24
CA GLN A 208 -3.23 10.05 1.24
C GLN A 208 -3.92 11.04 2.21
N GLN A 209 -3.34 12.24 2.33
CA GLN A 209 -3.83 13.26 3.24
C GLN A 209 -5.05 13.98 2.67
N LEU A 210 -6.05 14.15 3.53
CA LEU A 210 -7.31 14.85 3.31
C LEU A 210 -7.16 16.36 3.55
N GLY A 211 -8.23 17.15 3.42
CA GLY A 211 -8.25 18.56 3.82
C GLY A 211 -7.62 19.55 2.84
N SER A 212 -7.22 19.11 1.65
CA SER A 212 -6.93 20.00 0.51
C SER A 212 -7.25 19.31 -0.81
N THR A 213 -7.77 20.08 -1.75
CA THR A 213 -8.02 19.67 -3.15
C THR A 213 -7.09 20.37 -4.13
N LYS A 214 -6.02 21.01 -3.64
CA LYS A 214 -5.04 21.67 -4.50
C LYS A 214 -4.36 20.64 -5.39
N ASN A 215 -4.31 20.94 -6.69
CA ASN A 215 -3.75 20.03 -7.68
C ASN A 215 -2.29 19.69 -7.39
N GLU A 216 -1.93 18.44 -7.64
CA GLU A 216 -0.57 17.91 -7.55
C GLU A 216 -0.26 17.09 -8.80
N CYS A 217 1.00 17.10 -9.22
CA CYS A 217 1.52 16.26 -10.28
C CYS A 217 3.01 16.07 -10.00
N PHE A 218 3.39 14.87 -9.58
CA PHE A 218 4.75 14.55 -9.17
C PHE A 218 5.04 13.06 -9.31
N PHE A 219 6.32 12.71 -9.37
CA PHE A 219 6.77 11.33 -9.31
C PHE A 219 7.65 11.11 -8.07
N VAL A 220 7.80 9.84 -7.69
CA VAL A 220 8.54 9.41 -6.50
C VAL A 220 9.44 8.24 -6.86
N ILE A 221 10.66 8.25 -6.34
CA ILE A 221 11.54 7.09 -6.31
C ILE A 221 11.66 6.67 -4.85
N ARG A 222 11.30 5.42 -4.54
CA ARG A 222 11.48 4.82 -3.22
C ARG A 222 12.47 3.68 -3.27
N LEU A 223 13.33 3.65 -2.28
CA LEU A 223 14.30 2.59 -2.04
C LEU A 223 14.08 2.11 -0.61
N ALA A 224 13.85 0.81 -0.44
CA ALA A 224 13.70 0.24 0.90
C ALA A 224 14.55 -1.01 1.08
N TYR A 225 15.11 -1.12 2.28
CA TYR A 225 15.73 -2.33 2.78
C TYR A 225 14.84 -2.93 3.88
N ARG A 226 14.48 -4.20 3.74
CA ARG A 226 13.66 -4.92 4.72
C ARG A 226 14.42 -6.13 5.26
N TYR A 227 14.43 -6.24 6.59
CA TYR A 227 14.86 -7.41 7.31
C TYR A 227 13.65 -8.19 7.83
N VAL A 228 13.46 -9.42 7.34
CA VAL A 228 12.30 -10.29 7.59
C VAL A 228 12.63 -11.31 8.68
N PHE A 229 11.91 -11.23 9.80
CA PHE A 229 11.95 -12.23 10.86
C PHE A 229 10.89 -13.32 10.67
N HIS A 230 9.76 -12.97 10.05
CA HIS A 230 8.70 -13.94 9.76
C HIS A 230 7.83 -13.50 8.57
N ASP A 231 7.47 -14.45 7.72
CA ASP A 231 6.46 -14.32 6.65
C ASP A 231 5.55 -15.54 6.63
N ALA A 232 4.37 -15.43 7.24
CA ALA A 232 3.42 -16.53 7.35
C ALA A 232 2.88 -17.02 6.00
N LEU A 233 2.99 -16.21 4.93
CA LEU A 233 2.58 -16.62 3.58
C LEU A 233 3.63 -17.47 2.86
N LEU A 234 4.73 -17.77 3.55
CA LEU A 234 5.79 -18.69 3.11
C LEU A 234 6.11 -19.73 4.19
N GLU A 235 6.23 -19.30 5.45
CA GLU A 235 6.65 -20.12 6.60
C GLU A 235 5.46 -20.70 7.40
N GLY A 236 4.22 -20.27 7.14
CA GLY A 236 3.05 -20.68 7.93
C GLY A 236 3.00 -19.99 9.30
N ASN A 237 2.15 -20.49 10.22
CA ASN A 237 1.98 -19.88 11.54
C ASN A 237 3.17 -20.13 12.50
N LEU A 238 3.54 -19.10 13.29
CA LEU A 238 4.62 -19.13 14.29
C LEU A 238 4.50 -20.23 15.36
N ILE A 239 3.29 -20.60 15.77
CA ILE A 239 3.04 -21.57 16.87
C ILE A 239 2.83 -23.00 16.32
N GLY A 240 3.10 -23.19 15.02
CA GLY A 240 2.97 -24.47 14.34
C GLY A 240 1.96 -24.40 13.21
N ASP A 241 2.31 -25.05 12.10
CA ASP A 241 1.53 -25.07 10.88
C ASP A 241 1.50 -26.51 10.33
N SER A 242 0.41 -26.89 9.67
CA SER A 242 0.22 -28.22 9.09
C SER A 242 0.04 -28.18 7.57
N SER A 243 0.42 -27.06 6.94
CA SER A 243 0.42 -26.90 5.49
C SER A 243 1.38 -27.91 4.86
N LEU A 244 0.99 -28.40 3.68
CA LEU A 244 1.76 -29.43 2.98
C LEU A 244 3.09 -28.90 2.42
N PHE A 245 3.19 -27.59 2.24
CA PHE A 245 4.37 -26.93 1.70
C PHE A 245 4.59 -25.59 2.38
N LEU A 246 5.80 -25.42 2.89
CA LEU A 246 6.30 -24.21 3.51
C LEU A 246 7.75 -24.01 3.03
N ILE A 247 8.21 -22.76 3.04
CA ILE A 247 9.56 -22.41 2.59
C ILE A 247 10.09 -21.20 3.36
N ASP A 248 11.37 -21.24 3.71
CA ASP A 248 12.02 -20.14 4.39
C ASP A 248 12.27 -18.96 3.43
N PRO A 249 11.93 -17.72 3.84
CA PRO A 249 12.22 -16.52 3.10
C PRO A 249 13.70 -16.12 3.27
N TYR A 250 14.20 -15.37 2.29
CA TYR A 250 15.38 -14.55 2.51
C TYR A 250 15.08 -13.50 3.58
N ARG A 251 15.99 -13.41 4.55
CA ARG A 251 15.92 -12.43 5.63
C ARG A 251 16.14 -11.01 5.12
N ASN A 252 16.91 -10.83 4.05
CA ASN A 252 17.26 -9.52 3.50
C ASN A 252 16.54 -9.30 2.17
N MET A 253 15.81 -8.19 2.06
CA MET A 253 15.09 -7.83 0.85
C MET A 253 15.33 -6.37 0.48
N PHE A 254 15.48 -6.11 -0.82
CA PHE A 254 15.48 -4.77 -1.37
C PHE A 254 14.21 -4.54 -2.19
N LEU A 255 13.58 -3.38 -1.97
CA LEU A 255 12.34 -2.96 -2.63
C LEU A 255 12.59 -1.62 -3.32
N TYR A 256 12.09 -1.50 -4.54
CA TYR A 256 12.25 -0.32 -5.37
C TYR A 256 10.88 0.04 -5.94
N ASN A 257 10.46 1.29 -5.77
CA ASN A 257 9.21 1.77 -6.31
C ASN A 257 9.44 3.02 -7.15
N PHE A 258 8.85 3.04 -8.34
CA PHE A 258 8.67 4.26 -9.11
C PHE A 258 7.17 4.60 -9.12
N GLU A 259 6.82 5.77 -8.58
CA GLU A 259 5.43 6.18 -8.39
C GLU A 259 5.14 7.45 -9.17
N PHE A 260 3.94 7.53 -9.73
CA PHE A 260 3.41 8.75 -10.31
C PHE A 260 2.09 9.10 -9.62
N TYR A 261 1.95 10.36 -9.21
CA TYR A 261 0.77 10.89 -8.55
C TYR A 261 0.20 12.05 -9.33
N THR A 262 -1.11 12.05 -9.49
CA THR A 262 -1.87 13.23 -9.91
C THR A 262 -3.04 13.45 -8.97
N ARG A 263 -3.23 14.69 -8.55
CA ARG A 263 -4.44 15.16 -7.89
C ARG A 263 -5.08 16.21 -8.76
N MET A 264 -6.34 15.95 -9.14
CA MET A 264 -7.19 16.85 -9.91
C MET A 264 -8.43 17.17 -9.08
N LYS A 265 -8.40 18.30 -8.37
CA LYS A 265 -9.42 18.69 -7.39
C LYS A 265 -9.65 17.58 -6.35
N ARG A 266 -10.77 16.86 -6.48
CA ARG A 266 -11.24 15.83 -5.54
C ARG A 266 -10.77 14.42 -5.90
N HIS A 267 -10.06 14.25 -7.01
CA HIS A 267 -9.62 12.95 -7.50
C HIS A 267 -8.12 12.79 -7.35
N ASN A 268 -7.69 11.72 -6.69
CA ASN A 268 -6.30 11.30 -6.62
C ASN A 268 -6.14 10.05 -7.46
N ILE A 269 -5.14 10.02 -8.32
CA ILE A 269 -4.75 8.83 -9.09
C ILE A 269 -3.28 8.58 -8.81
N LYS A 270 -2.94 7.33 -8.52
CA LYS A 270 -1.58 6.86 -8.30
C LYS A 270 -1.30 5.65 -9.20
N PHE A 271 -0.15 5.70 -9.86
CA PHE A 271 0.46 4.55 -10.53
C PHE A 271 1.76 4.19 -9.80
N THR A 272 2.04 2.91 -9.66
CA THR A 272 3.28 2.44 -9.02
C THR A 272 3.83 1.24 -9.78
N TYR A 273 5.09 1.35 -10.19
CA TYR A 273 5.90 0.24 -10.64
C TYR A 273 6.68 -0.30 -9.45
N ASN A 274 6.44 -1.55 -9.07
CA ASN A 274 7.02 -2.16 -7.89
C ASN A 274 8.02 -3.23 -8.31
N PHE A 275 9.27 -3.11 -7.90
CA PHE A 275 10.29 -4.14 -8.06
C PHE A 275 10.73 -4.65 -6.69
N ARG A 276 10.88 -5.97 -6.58
CA ARG A 276 11.31 -6.65 -5.36
C ARG A 276 12.36 -7.71 -5.69
N THR A 277 13.38 -7.82 -4.86
CA THR A 277 14.30 -8.95 -4.91
C THR A 277 13.57 -10.27 -4.59
N PRO A 278 14.12 -11.43 -4.98
CA PRO A 278 13.57 -12.74 -4.64
C PRO A 278 13.18 -12.87 -3.16
N LYS A 279 12.07 -13.56 -2.88
CA LYS A 279 11.62 -13.84 -1.50
C LYS A 279 12.21 -15.12 -0.95
N THR A 280 12.53 -16.11 -1.78
CA THR A 280 13.10 -17.40 -1.38
C THR A 280 14.23 -17.78 -2.34
N ARG A 281 14.97 -18.85 -2.00
CA ARG A 281 16.01 -19.42 -2.88
C ARG A 281 15.49 -19.92 -4.23
N ARG A 282 14.19 -20.21 -4.34
CA ARG A 282 13.57 -20.76 -5.55
C ARG A 282 12.87 -19.71 -6.40
N THR A 283 12.62 -18.52 -5.86
CA THR A 283 11.93 -17.43 -6.57
C THR A 283 12.90 -16.53 -7.33
N PHE A 284 12.37 -15.84 -8.34
CA PHE A 284 13.07 -14.80 -9.09
C PHE A 284 12.67 -13.39 -8.63
N PRO A 285 13.38 -12.33 -9.08
CA PRO A 285 12.90 -10.97 -8.86
C PRO A 285 11.45 -10.79 -9.34
N HIS A 286 10.67 -10.07 -8.55
CA HIS A 286 9.25 -9.86 -8.81
C HIS A 286 8.97 -8.43 -9.18
N LEU A 287 8.09 -8.26 -10.15
CA LEU A 287 7.67 -6.98 -10.66
C LEU A 287 6.15 -6.98 -10.80
N TYR A 288 5.50 -5.94 -10.30
CA TYR A 288 4.05 -5.80 -10.44
C TYR A 288 3.65 -4.31 -10.45
N PHE A 289 2.47 -4.05 -11.00
CA PHE A 289 1.92 -2.71 -11.11
C PHE A 289 0.79 -2.47 -10.10
N THR A 290 0.66 -1.23 -9.65
CA THR A 290 -0.46 -0.77 -8.82
C THR A 290 -1.15 0.41 -9.47
N ILE A 291 -2.48 0.38 -9.47
CA ILE A 291 -3.35 1.53 -9.76
C ILE A 291 -4.17 1.81 -8.51
N SER A 292 -4.18 3.06 -8.05
CA SER A 292 -5.10 3.53 -7.01
C SER A 292 -5.84 4.75 -7.50
N VAL A 293 -7.16 4.72 -7.35
CA VAL A 293 -8.06 5.86 -7.62
C VAL A 293 -8.81 6.17 -6.35
N ALA A 294 -8.76 7.43 -5.93
CA ALA A 294 -9.46 7.89 -4.75
C ALA A 294 -10.23 9.19 -5.01
N ARG A 295 -11.38 9.35 -4.35
CA ARG A 295 -12.23 10.53 -4.46
C ARG A 295 -12.60 11.08 -3.09
N THR A 296 -12.36 12.37 -2.87
CA THR A 296 -12.75 13.07 -1.64
C THR A 296 -14.18 13.57 -1.71
N PHE A 297 -14.91 13.55 -0.59
CA PHE A 297 -16.29 14.04 -0.45
C PHE A 297 -16.66 14.48 0.95
#